data_AF-A0A210VYS9-F1
#
_entry.id   AF-A0A210VYS9-F1
#
_cell.length_a   1.000
_cell.length_b   1.000
_cell.length_c   1.000
_cell.angle_alpha   90.00
_cell.angle_beta   90.00
_cell.angle_gamma   90.00
#
_symmetry.space_group_name_H-M   'P 1'
#
loop_
_entity.id
_entity.type
_entity.pdbx_description
1 polymer ?
#
loop_
_entity_poly.entity_id
_entity_poly.type
_entity_poly.pdbx_seq_one_letter_code
_entity_poly.pdbx_strand_id
1 'polypeptide(L)'
;MSTTNGIPDDYSGIVKFTLTETDFATGAEKSAIYTKHYRNGELHKKDGPAVLLEGKPHQWWVHGRQYSEEEYDHFLAKKALKEKLESNLGEKGSTSRGKI
;
A
#
# COMPACT_ATOMS: atom_id res chain seq x y z
N MET A 1 -18.66 18.71 -0.28
CA MET A 1 -17.45 17.87 -0.33
C MET A 1 -17.92 16.43 -0.28
N SER A 2 -17.45 15.61 -1.21
CA SER A 2 -17.75 14.18 -1.21
C SER A 2 -16.84 13.49 -0.19
N THR A 3 -17.42 12.62 0.62
CA THR A 3 -16.70 11.89 1.67
C THR A 3 -17.01 10.41 1.55
N THR A 4 -16.01 9.59 1.36
CA THR A 4 -16.13 8.14 1.40
C THR A 4 -15.79 7.64 2.80
N ASN A 5 -16.74 7.00 3.49
CA ASN A 5 -16.58 6.51 4.88
C ASN A 5 -16.13 7.59 5.88
N GLY A 6 -16.56 8.84 5.70
CA GLY A 6 -16.19 9.97 6.56
C GLY A 6 -14.79 10.54 6.31
N ILE A 7 -14.09 10.05 5.28
CA ILE A 7 -12.79 10.58 4.84
C ILE A 7 -13.00 11.44 3.59
N PRO A 8 -12.44 12.65 3.53
CA PRO A 8 -12.48 13.48 2.33
C PRO A 8 -11.86 12.77 1.12
N ASP A 9 -12.46 12.92 -0.05
CA ASP A 9 -11.97 12.26 -1.27
C ASP A 9 -10.60 12.79 -1.76
N ASP A 10 -10.12 13.91 -1.23
CA ASP A 10 -8.79 14.47 -1.46
C ASP A 10 -7.79 14.13 -0.34
N TYR A 11 -8.23 13.36 0.68
CA TYR A 11 -7.39 13.03 1.82
C TYR A 11 -6.21 12.15 1.42
N SER A 12 -5.02 12.60 1.78
CA SER A 12 -3.78 11.85 1.66
C SER A 12 -3.11 11.82 3.03
N GLY A 13 -2.90 10.63 3.58
CA GLY A 13 -2.38 10.49 4.93
C GLY A 13 -2.56 9.10 5.52
N ILE A 14 -2.29 8.99 6.81
CA ILE A 14 -2.39 7.74 7.56
C ILE A 14 -3.50 7.91 8.59
N VAL A 15 -4.47 7.01 8.58
CA VAL A 15 -5.53 6.97 9.58
C VAL A 15 -5.35 5.73 10.45
N LYS A 16 -5.40 5.93 11.77
CA LYS A 16 -5.35 4.85 12.76
C LYS A 16 -6.71 4.72 13.41
N PHE A 17 -7.25 3.51 13.45
CA PHE A 17 -8.52 3.18 14.09
C PHE A 17 -8.27 2.10 15.13
N THR A 18 -8.86 2.25 16.31
CA THR A 18 -8.84 1.22 17.35
C THR A 18 -10.22 0.60 17.42
N LEU A 19 -10.32 -0.71 17.21
CA LEU A 19 -11.54 -1.47 17.37
C LEU A 19 -11.44 -2.23 18.69
N THR A 20 -12.26 -1.85 19.66
CA THR A 20 -12.42 -2.59 20.91
C THR A 20 -13.73 -3.38 20.82
N GLU A 21 -13.59 -4.69 20.66
CA GLU A 21 -14.71 -5.63 20.66
C GLU A 21 -14.78 -6.27 22.05
N THR A 22 -15.89 -6.04 22.74
CA THR A 22 -16.17 -6.65 24.03
C THR A 22 -17.22 -7.74 23.84
N ASP A 23 -16.86 -8.97 24.16
CA ASP A 23 -17.79 -10.09 24.17
C ASP A 23 -18.61 -10.05 25.48
N PHE A 24 -19.91 -9.73 25.37
CA PHE A 24 -20.79 -9.60 26.55
C PHE A 24 -21.08 -10.92 27.27
N ALA A 25 -20.87 -12.07 26.62
CA ALA A 25 -21.14 -13.38 27.21
C ALA A 25 -19.94 -13.92 28.00
N THR A 26 -18.73 -13.68 27.50
CA THR A 26 -17.47 -14.17 28.10
C THR A 26 -16.69 -13.09 28.85
N GLY A 27 -17.05 -11.81 28.67
CA GLY A 27 -16.30 -10.68 29.21
C GLY A 27 -14.94 -10.46 28.55
N ALA A 28 -14.66 -11.16 27.44
CA ALA A 28 -13.39 -11.02 26.74
C ALA A 28 -13.33 -9.67 26.00
N GLU A 29 -12.31 -8.88 26.28
CA GLU A 29 -12.00 -7.65 25.55
C GLU A 29 -10.92 -7.91 24.52
N LYS A 30 -11.21 -7.62 23.25
CA LYS A 30 -10.26 -7.66 22.14
C LYS A 30 -10.10 -6.24 21.62
N SER A 31 -8.92 -5.67 21.78
CA SER A 31 -8.55 -4.43 21.13
C SER A 31 -7.65 -4.74 19.93
N ALA A 32 -7.97 -4.16 18.79
CA ALA A 32 -7.17 -4.31 17.58
C ALA A 32 -6.96 -2.95 16.92
N ILE A 33 -5.72 -2.64 16.57
CA ILE A 33 -5.34 -1.37 15.95
C ILE A 33 -5.20 -1.57 14.44
N TYR A 34 -5.92 -0.77 13.67
CA TYR A 34 -5.89 -0.73 12.22
C TYR A 34 -5.19 0.55 11.76
N THR A 35 -4.14 0.41 10.97
CA THR A 35 -3.50 1.54 10.28
C THR A 35 -3.85 1.47 8.80
N LYS A 36 -4.48 2.51 8.27
CA LYS A 36 -4.87 2.64 6.85
C LYS A 36 -4.12 3.79 6.20
N HIS A 37 -3.61 3.56 5.00
CA HIS A 37 -2.88 4.55 4.21
C HIS A 37 -3.72 5.01 3.02
N TYR A 38 -4.02 6.30 2.96
CA TYR A 38 -4.81 6.93 1.92
C TYR A 38 -3.95 7.86 1.06
N ARG A 39 -4.28 7.90 -0.23
CA ARG A 39 -3.74 8.86 -1.20
C ARG A 39 -4.87 9.29 -2.12
N ASN A 40 -5.18 10.58 -2.14
CA ASN A 40 -6.30 11.16 -2.88
C ASN A 40 -7.61 10.40 -2.64
N GLY A 41 -7.95 10.17 -1.37
CA GLY A 41 -9.19 9.50 -0.98
C GLY A 41 -9.20 7.97 -1.17
N GLU A 42 -8.23 7.42 -1.89
CA GLU A 42 -8.13 5.98 -2.17
C GLU A 42 -7.12 5.29 -1.25
N LEU A 43 -7.40 4.04 -0.86
CA LEU A 43 -6.43 3.19 -0.16
C LEU A 43 -5.24 2.90 -1.09
N HIS A 44 -4.07 3.35 -0.68
CA HIS A 44 -2.86 3.23 -1.49
C HIS A 44 -1.61 3.25 -0.63
N LYS A 45 -0.76 2.23 -0.79
CA LYS A 45 0.62 2.27 -0.29
C LYS A 45 1.56 1.58 -1.27
N LYS A 46 2.51 2.36 -1.80
CA LYS A 46 3.48 1.91 -2.82
C LYS A 46 4.63 1.09 -2.24
N ASP A 47 4.87 1.24 -0.93
CA ASP A 47 6.04 0.73 -0.22
C ASP A 47 5.66 -0.19 0.96
N GLY A 48 4.46 -0.78 0.94
CA GLY A 48 4.02 -1.73 1.97
C GLY A 48 2.50 -1.95 2.01
N PRO A 49 1.99 -2.63 3.06
CA PRO A 49 0.56 -2.90 3.20
C PRO A 49 -0.24 -1.63 3.47
N ALA A 50 -1.26 -1.40 2.65
CA ALA A 50 -2.14 -0.24 2.76
C ALA A 50 -3.05 -0.32 4.00
N VAL A 51 -3.29 -1.54 4.51
CA VAL A 51 -3.94 -1.77 5.79
C VAL A 51 -3.08 -2.73 6.63
N LEU A 52 -2.75 -2.30 7.84
CA LEU A 52 -2.02 -3.07 8.84
C LEU A 52 -2.92 -3.30 10.05
N LEU A 53 -3.05 -4.55 10.50
CA LEU A 53 -3.77 -4.92 11.71
C LEU A 53 -2.82 -5.68 12.64
N GLU A 54 -2.69 -5.22 13.88
CA GLU A 54 -1.87 -5.93 14.87
C GLU A 54 -2.47 -7.33 15.15
N GLY A 55 -1.70 -8.37 14.83
CA GLY A 55 -2.08 -9.77 15.10
C GLY A 55 -2.95 -10.46 14.04
N LYS A 56 -3.12 -9.90 12.84
CA LYS A 56 -3.89 -10.49 11.73
C LYS A 56 -3.19 -10.29 10.37
N PRO A 57 -3.61 -10.97 9.30
CA PRO A 57 -3.00 -10.80 7.98
C PRO A 57 -3.11 -9.35 7.48
N HIS A 58 -2.01 -8.88 6.91
CA HIS A 58 -1.91 -7.59 6.24
C HIS A 58 -2.83 -7.55 5.02
N GLN A 59 -3.32 -6.37 4.63
CA GLN A 59 -4.03 -6.21 3.36
C GLN A 59 -3.33 -5.19 2.49
N TRP A 60 -3.16 -5.54 1.22
CA TRP A 60 -2.46 -4.73 0.24
C TRP A 60 -3.46 -4.11 -0.71
N TRP A 61 -3.34 -2.79 -0.88
CA TRP A 61 -4.19 -2.02 -1.79
C TRP A 61 -3.31 -1.11 -2.63
N VAL A 62 -3.44 -1.21 -3.94
CA VAL A 62 -2.70 -0.40 -4.91
C VAL A 62 -3.71 0.19 -5.89
N HIS A 63 -3.82 1.52 -5.88
CA HIS A 63 -4.78 2.27 -6.71
C HIS A 63 -6.23 1.81 -6.52
N GLY A 64 -6.67 1.68 -5.27
CA GLY A 64 -8.04 1.24 -4.96
C GLY A 64 -8.33 -0.24 -5.22
N ARG A 65 -7.39 -1.00 -5.80
CA ARG A 65 -7.54 -2.45 -6.00
C ARG A 65 -6.89 -3.23 -4.85
N GLN A 66 -7.65 -4.16 -4.28
CA GLN A 66 -7.16 -5.11 -3.28
C GLN A 66 -6.32 -6.20 -3.93
N TYR A 67 -5.22 -6.58 -3.27
CA TYR A 67 -4.34 -7.67 -3.64
C TYR A 67 -4.27 -8.68 -2.50
N SER A 68 -4.17 -9.97 -2.84
CA SER A 68 -3.75 -10.99 -1.87
C SER A 68 -2.26 -10.84 -1.53
N GLU A 69 -1.82 -11.55 -0.49
CA GLU A 69 -0.40 -11.60 -0.10
C GLU A 69 0.49 -12.06 -1.26
N GLU A 70 0.09 -13.13 -1.93
CA GLU A 70 0.83 -13.76 -3.03
C GLU A 70 0.85 -12.85 -4.27
N GLU A 71 -0.28 -12.24 -4.60
CA GLU A 71 -0.38 -11.31 -5.73
C GLU A 71 0.48 -10.06 -5.51
N TYR A 72 0.52 -9.56 -4.29
CA TYR A 72 1.33 -8.41 -3.93
C TYR A 72 2.83 -8.73 -3.94
N ASP A 73 3.24 -9.93 -3.47
CA ASP A 73 4.64 -10.36 -3.52
C ASP A 73 5.14 -10.45 -4.98
N HIS A 74 4.34 -11.03 -5.88
CA HIS A 74 4.67 -11.05 -7.30
C HIS A 74 4.71 -9.65 -7.93
N PHE A 75 3.82 -8.74 -7.49
CA PHE A 75 3.84 -7.34 -7.91
C PHE A 75 5.12 -6.63 -7.47
N LEU A 76 5.58 -6.85 -6.23
CA LEU A 76 6.86 -6.31 -5.73
C LEU A 76 8.04 -6.83 -6.55
N ALA A 77 8.10 -8.14 -6.81
CA ALA A 77 9.14 -8.75 -7.64
C ALA A 77 9.18 -8.14 -9.05
N LYS A 78 8.01 -7.95 -9.67
CA LYS A 78 7.89 -7.33 -11.00
C LYS A 78 8.29 -5.85 -10.99
N LYS A 79 7.91 -5.08 -9.96
CA LYS A 79 8.31 -3.68 -9.78
C LYS A 79 9.82 -3.56 -9.63
N ALA A 80 10.43 -4.41 -8.81
CA ALA A 80 11.88 -4.42 -8.60
C ALA A 80 12.64 -4.80 -9.88
N LEU A 81 12.13 -5.76 -10.66
CA LEU A 81 12.72 -6.12 -11.95
C LEU A 81 12.61 -4.97 -12.97
N LYS A 82 11.45 -4.31 -13.02
CA LYS A 82 11.23 -3.14 -13.88
C LYS A 82 12.18 -2.00 -13.53
N GLU A 83 12.35 -1.69 -12.25
CA GLU A 83 13.26 -0.63 -11.78
C GLU A 83 14.73 -0.95 -12.12
N LYS A 84 15.15 -2.21 -11.93
CA LYS A 84 16.48 -2.68 -12.36
C LYS A 84 16.68 -2.55 -13.87
N LEU A 85 15.65 -2.84 -14.66
CA LEU A 85 15.69 -2.72 -16.11
C LEU A 85 15.79 -1.26 -16.56
N GLU A 86 14.99 -0.36 -15.99
CA GLU A 86 15.02 1.07 -16.29
C GLU A 86 16.36 1.71 -15.87
N SER A 87 16.93 1.31 -14.74
CA SER A 87 18.26 1.74 -14.30
C SER A 87 19.36 1.31 -15.29
N ASN A 88 19.32 0.06 -15.78
CA ASN A 88 20.29 -0.44 -16.76
C ASN A 88 20.13 0.17 -18.16
N LEU A 89 18.94 0.61 -18.56
CA LEU A 89 18.73 1.28 -19.84
C LEU A 89 19.22 2.73 -19.87
N GLY A 90 19.47 3.34 -18.72
CA GLY A 90 19.99 4.72 -18.60
C GLY A 90 21.46 4.89 -18.98
N GLU A 91 22.26 3.82 -19.04
CA GLU A 91 23.71 3.90 -19.28
C GLU A 91 24.15 3.63 -20.73
N LYS A 92 23.26 3.18 -21.63
CA LYS A 92 23.61 2.99 -23.05
C LYS A 92 23.12 4.14 -23.91
N GLY A 93 23.73 5.31 -23.73
CA GLY A 93 23.33 6.51 -24.45
C GLY A 93 24.39 7.59 -24.67
N SER A 94 25.70 7.35 -24.51
CA SER A 94 26.69 8.37 -24.92
C SER A 94 28.13 7.85 -25.05
N THR A 95 28.46 7.21 -26.17
CA THR A 95 29.83 7.27 -26.71
C THR A 95 29.77 7.43 -28.23
N SER A 96 29.64 8.70 -28.63
CA SER A 96 30.22 9.32 -29.82
C SER A 96 30.65 8.39 -30.96
N ARG A 97 29.86 8.33 -32.04
CA ARG A 97 30.38 8.06 -33.38
C ARG A 97 31.22 9.26 -33.83
N GLY A 98 32.49 9.27 -33.44
CA GLY A 98 33.50 10.20 -33.91
C GLY A 98 34.06 9.73 -35.26
N LYS A 99 33.77 10.50 -36.29
CA LYS A 99 34.24 10.44 -37.66
C LYS A 99 35.78 10.54 -37.72
N ILE A 100 36.48 9.56 -38.29
CA ILE A 100 37.75 9.77 -39.04
C ILE A 100 37.91 8.66 -40.07
#